data_AF-A0AAD9QLD2-F1
#
_entry.id   AF-A0AAD9QLD2-F1
#
_cell.length_a   1.000
_cell.length_b   1.000
_cell.length_c   1.000
_cell.angle_alpha   90.00
_cell.angle_beta   90.00
_cell.angle_gamma   90.00
#
_symmetry.space_group_name_H-M   'P 1'
#
loop_
_entity.id
_entity.type
_entity.pdbx_description
1 polymer ?
#
loop_
_entity_poly.entity_id
_entity_poly.type
_entity_poly.pdbx_seq_one_letter_code
_entity_poly.pdbx_strand_id
1 'polypeptide(L)'
;MEWTGDHGHSLCQEILALEPFKAKRGSIARGQIWEQIVNNLNSLEIPRFKVTKRSVRERYTLLIEKLKKKLKEEKKASGIETDMRDVEKALEEILEKEADAENTLQIDKKKEDNAKAVGMQNRAMESMRSIQKRKEGDQVKDVENAQPKPTITRRSGGRQWHI
;
A
#
# COMPACT_ATOMS: atom_id res chain seq x y z
N MET A 1 22.32 -22.70 4.44
CA MET A 1 22.74 -22.58 5.85
C MET A 1 21.63 -23.12 6.74
N GLU A 2 21.96 -23.53 7.96
CA GLU A 2 20.97 -23.90 8.96
C GLU A 2 20.60 -22.69 9.83
N TRP A 3 19.33 -22.57 10.19
CA TRP A 3 18.84 -21.44 10.98
C TRP A 3 18.83 -21.76 12.48
N THR A 4 19.70 -21.11 13.24
CA THR A 4 19.74 -21.21 14.71
C THR A 4 18.86 -20.14 15.38
N GLY A 5 18.84 -20.13 16.72
CA GLY A 5 18.21 -19.08 17.52
C GLY A 5 18.78 -17.69 17.21
N ASP A 6 20.12 -17.56 17.21
CA ASP A 6 20.81 -16.29 16.94
C ASP A 6 20.51 -15.74 15.54
N HIS A 7 20.38 -16.63 14.55
CA HIS A 7 19.97 -16.23 13.22
C HIS A 7 18.53 -15.69 13.20
N GLY A 8 17.64 -16.31 13.98
CA GLY A 8 16.27 -15.84 14.16
C GLY A 8 16.22 -14.48 14.86
N HIS A 9 17.04 -14.29 15.89
CA HIS A 9 17.16 -13.03 16.61
C HIS A 9 17.64 -11.90 15.69
N SER A 10 18.75 -12.11 14.97
CA SER A 10 19.31 -11.11 14.05
C SER A 10 18.33 -10.77 12.92
N LEU A 11 17.61 -11.77 12.39
CA LEU A 11 16.54 -11.53 11.42
C LEU A 11 15.43 -10.62 11.97
N CYS A 12 14.97 -10.87 13.20
CA CYS A 12 13.91 -10.06 13.79
C CYS A 12 14.39 -8.62 14.05
N GLN A 13 15.62 -8.44 14.51
CA GLN A 13 16.24 -7.12 14.70
C GLN A 13 16.30 -6.32 13.40
N GLU A 14 16.75 -6.93 12.29
CA GLU A 14 16.79 -6.26 10.99
C GLU A 14 15.39 -5.88 10.47
N ILE A 15 14.39 -6.74 10.68
CA ILE A 15 13.00 -6.45 10.32
C ILE A 15 12.44 -5.31 11.15
N LEU A 16 12.75 -5.26 12.46
CA LEU A 16 12.34 -4.17 13.35
C LEU A 16 13.04 -2.85 13.01
N ALA A 17 14.29 -2.90 12.56
CA ALA A 17 15.04 -1.70 12.20
C ALA A 17 14.59 -1.09 10.87
N LEU A 18 14.31 -1.92 9.86
CA LEU A 18 13.98 -1.47 8.51
C LEU A 18 12.48 -1.44 8.21
N GLU A 19 11.66 -2.04 9.08
CA GLU A 19 10.19 -1.98 9.09
C GLU A 19 9.57 -2.14 7.69
N PRO A 20 9.82 -3.26 6.98
CA PRO A 20 9.37 -3.46 5.60
C PRO A 20 7.85 -3.36 5.43
N PHE A 21 7.09 -3.48 6.52
CA PHE A 21 5.64 -3.37 6.55
C PHE A 21 5.12 -1.93 6.44
N LYS A 22 5.94 -0.89 6.70
CA LYS A 22 5.56 0.51 6.44
C LYS A 22 5.40 0.82 4.95
N ALA A 23 6.09 0.05 4.10
CA ALA A 23 5.89 0.13 2.66
C ALA A 23 4.69 -0.69 2.21
N LYS A 24 3.94 -0.17 1.24
CA LYS A 24 2.76 -0.84 0.65
C LYS A 24 3.08 -2.26 0.19
N ARG A 25 2.20 -3.22 0.50
CA ARG A 25 2.33 -4.60 0.02
C ARG A 25 2.45 -4.64 -1.49
N GLY A 26 3.38 -5.47 -1.99
CA GLY A 26 3.66 -5.62 -3.43
C GLY A 26 4.39 -4.44 -4.08
N SER A 27 4.73 -3.38 -3.34
CA SER A 27 5.52 -2.27 -3.90
C SER A 27 6.99 -2.65 -4.14
N ILE A 28 7.60 -1.99 -5.12
CA ILE A 28 9.05 -2.09 -5.38
C ILE A 28 9.84 -1.65 -4.15
N ALA A 29 9.40 -0.57 -3.48
CA ALA A 29 10.01 -0.07 -2.25
C ALA A 29 10.07 -1.15 -1.16
N ARG A 30 8.96 -1.86 -0.88
CA ARG A 30 8.97 -2.99 0.06
C ARG A 30 9.94 -4.07 -0.40
N GLY A 31 9.99 -4.36 -1.71
CA GLY A 31 10.95 -5.29 -2.30
C GLY A 31 12.41 -4.91 -2.03
N GLN A 32 12.76 -3.63 -2.13
CA GLN A 32 14.10 -3.09 -1.88
C GLN A 32 14.48 -3.17 -0.39
N ILE A 33 13.54 -2.88 0.53
CA ILE A 33 13.78 -3.03 1.97
C ILE A 33 14.14 -4.49 2.32
N TRP A 34 13.41 -5.45 1.75
CA TRP A 34 13.74 -6.87 1.95
C TRP A 34 15.10 -7.26 1.34
N GLU A 35 15.52 -6.63 0.25
CA GLU A 35 16.85 -6.83 -0.32
C GLU A 35 17.93 -6.26 0.60
N GLN A 36 17.68 -5.10 1.20
CA GLN A 36 18.58 -4.49 2.18
C GLN A 36 18.72 -5.37 3.43
N ILE A 37 17.63 -5.92 3.96
CA ILE A 37 17.68 -6.90 5.07
C ILE A 37 18.59 -8.08 4.71
N VAL A 38 18.46 -8.63 3.50
CA VAL A 38 19.31 -9.76 3.05
C VAL A 38 20.78 -9.36 3.00
N ASN A 39 21.08 -8.17 2.49
CA ASN A 39 22.44 -7.66 2.40
C ASN A 39 23.05 -7.47 3.80
N ASN A 40 22.32 -6.83 4.71
CA ASN A 40 22.73 -6.63 6.10
C ASN A 40 23.02 -7.98 6.77
N LEU A 41 22.09 -8.93 6.69
CA LEU A 41 22.27 -10.26 7.28
C LEU A 41 23.49 -10.97 6.71
N ASN A 42 23.66 -10.99 5.38
CA ASN A 42 24.81 -11.63 4.74
C ASN A 42 26.15 -10.92 5.01
N SER A 43 26.14 -9.66 5.48
CA SER A 43 27.35 -8.96 5.92
C SER A 43 27.76 -9.25 7.37
N LEU A 44 26.90 -9.93 8.15
CA LEU A 44 27.23 -10.30 9.53
C LEU A 44 28.30 -11.40 9.55
N GLU A 45 29.30 -11.20 10.39
CA GLU A 45 30.33 -12.22 10.66
C GLU A 45 29.79 -13.32 11.58
N ILE A 46 29.02 -12.93 12.60
CA ILE A 46 28.43 -13.83 13.60
C ILE A 46 27.00 -13.36 13.94
N PRO A 47 25.98 -14.22 13.79
CA PRO A 47 26.04 -15.50 13.10
C PRO A 47 26.23 -15.27 11.58
N ARG A 48 26.95 -16.19 10.91
CA ARG A 48 27.25 -16.04 9.49
C ARG A 48 26.07 -16.45 8.63
N PHE A 49 25.57 -15.54 7.80
CA PHE A 49 24.48 -15.83 6.88
C PHE A 49 24.94 -16.22 5.47
N LYS A 50 24.12 -17.05 4.82
CA LYS A 50 24.15 -17.32 3.38
C LYS A 50 22.69 -17.48 2.91
N VAL A 51 22.00 -16.36 2.81
CA VAL A 51 20.55 -16.29 2.57
C VAL A 51 20.22 -15.49 1.31
N THR A 52 19.07 -15.80 0.74
CA THR A 52 18.41 -15.02 -0.32
C THR A 52 17.14 -14.37 0.22
N LYS A 53 16.62 -13.35 -0.48
CA LYS A 53 15.33 -12.72 -0.16
C LYS A 53 14.19 -13.72 0.03
N ARG A 54 14.14 -14.77 -0.80
CA ARG A 54 13.15 -15.83 -0.68
C ARG A 54 13.29 -16.57 0.65
N SER A 55 14.49 -17.05 0.97
CA SER A 55 14.74 -17.81 2.20
C SER A 55 14.50 -16.99 3.48
N VAL A 56 14.80 -15.68 3.45
CA VAL A 56 14.53 -14.76 4.56
C VAL A 56 13.03 -14.64 4.81
N ARG A 57 12.24 -14.43 3.75
CA ARG A 57 10.78 -14.34 3.86
C ARG A 57 10.15 -15.65 4.31
N GLU A 58 10.58 -16.78 3.74
CA GLU A 58 10.12 -18.11 4.17
C GLU A 58 10.44 -18.36 5.65
N ARG A 59 11.65 -17.99 6.10
CA ARG A 59 12.02 -18.11 7.52
C ARG A 59 11.14 -17.25 8.41
N TYR A 60 10.91 -15.99 8.04
CA TYR A 60 10.04 -15.09 8.79
C TYR A 60 8.61 -15.66 8.92
N THR A 61 8.03 -16.15 7.83
CA THR A 61 6.70 -16.80 7.86
C THR A 61 6.66 -17.98 8.82
N LEU A 62 7.68 -18.86 8.76
CA LEU A 62 7.77 -20.02 9.65
C LEU A 62 7.88 -19.63 11.13
N LEU A 63 8.60 -18.55 11.44
CA LEU A 63 8.72 -18.03 12.80
C LEU A 63 7.37 -17.53 13.35
N ILE A 64 6.63 -16.77 12.54
CA ILE A 64 5.28 -16.31 12.91
C ILE A 64 4.32 -17.49 13.12
N GLU A 65 4.34 -18.48 12.23
CA GLU A 65 3.47 -19.66 12.36
C GLU A 65 3.75 -20.44 13.64
N LYS A 66 5.03 -20.59 14.00
CA LYS A 66 5.45 -21.23 15.25
C LYS A 66 4.95 -20.44 16.47
N LEU A 67 5.10 -19.12 16.48
CA LEU A 67 4.61 -18.27 17.55
C LEU A 67 3.09 -18.42 17.73
N LYS A 68 2.33 -18.29 16.63
CA LYS A 68 0.87 -18.45 16.65
C LYS A 68 0.43 -19.82 17.17
N LYS A 69 1.15 -20.87 16.78
CA LYS A 69 0.88 -22.23 17.25
C LYS A 69 1.10 -22.35 18.76
N LYS A 70 2.23 -21.83 19.28
CA LYS A 70 2.52 -21.80 20.72
C LYS A 70 1.45 -21.06 21.52
N LEU A 71 1.11 -19.83 21.12
CA LEU A 71 0.08 -19.03 21.78
C LEU A 71 -1.29 -19.73 21.79
N LYS A 72 -1.61 -20.49 20.75
CA LYS A 72 -2.86 -21.29 20.69
C LYS A 72 -2.81 -22.50 21.63
N GLU A 73 -1.65 -23.15 21.75
CA GLU A 73 -1.46 -24.30 22.63
C GLU A 73 -1.48 -23.88 24.11
N GLU A 74 -0.81 -22.78 24.48
CA GLU A 74 -0.82 -22.23 25.84
C GLU A 74 -2.24 -21.84 26.30
N LYS A 75 -2.98 -21.15 25.43
CA LYS A 75 -4.40 -20.82 25.67
C LYS A 75 -5.27 -22.05 25.90
N LYS A 76 -4.91 -23.19 25.32
CA LYS A 76 -5.68 -24.45 25.43
C LYS A 76 -5.25 -25.30 26.63
N ALA A 77 -3.96 -25.32 26.96
CA ALA A 77 -3.39 -26.31 27.89
C ALA A 77 -3.42 -25.88 29.35
N SER A 78 -3.22 -24.60 29.64
CA SER A 78 -2.89 -24.17 31.01
C SER A 78 -3.51 -22.83 31.39
N GLY A 79 -3.77 -21.94 30.43
CA GLY A 79 -4.13 -20.54 30.73
C GLY A 79 -3.02 -19.76 31.45
N ILE A 80 -1.86 -20.39 31.67
CA ILE A 80 -0.66 -19.80 32.25
C ILE A 80 0.33 -19.57 31.10
N GLU A 81 0.70 -18.30 30.93
CA GLU A 81 1.70 -17.82 29.97
C GLU A 81 3.08 -18.44 30.31
N THR A 82 3.78 -18.98 29.30
CA THR A 82 5.16 -19.44 29.49
C THR A 82 6.15 -18.37 29.07
N ASP A 83 7.36 -18.42 29.61
CA ASP A 83 8.39 -17.41 29.33
C ASP A 83 8.72 -17.36 27.84
N MET A 84 8.37 -16.23 27.21
CA MET A 84 8.66 -15.99 25.82
C MET A 84 10.14 -15.78 25.58
N ARG A 85 10.69 -16.51 24.61
CA ARG A 85 12.07 -16.32 24.16
C ARG A 85 12.23 -14.94 23.52
N ASP A 86 13.44 -14.39 23.52
CA ASP A 86 13.69 -13.05 22.94
C ASP A 86 13.26 -12.92 21.47
N VAL A 87 13.40 -14.01 20.70
CA VAL A 87 12.91 -14.08 19.31
C VAL A 87 11.38 -13.99 19.25
N GLU A 88 10.67 -14.57 20.22
CA GLU A 88 9.21 -14.56 20.27
C GLU A 88 8.69 -13.16 20.63
N LYS A 89 9.31 -12.50 21.62
CA LYS A 89 9.04 -11.11 21.96
C LYS A 89 9.24 -10.17 20.76
N ALA A 90 10.36 -10.32 20.06
CA ALA A 90 10.63 -9.52 18.86
C ALA A 90 9.59 -9.78 17.75
N LEU A 91 9.13 -11.02 17.59
CA LEU A 91 8.09 -11.35 16.60
C LEU A 91 6.73 -10.75 16.98
N GLU A 92 6.36 -10.71 18.26
CA GLU A 92 5.14 -10.04 18.71
C GLU A 92 5.19 -8.54 18.42
N GLU A 93 6.31 -7.88 18.73
CA GLU A 93 6.50 -6.46 18.40
C GLU A 93 6.40 -6.21 16.89
N ILE A 94 7.00 -7.08 16.06
CA ILE A 94 6.88 -6.98 14.60
C ILE A 94 5.41 -7.10 14.17
N LEU A 95 4.65 -8.04 14.74
CA LEU A 95 3.25 -8.26 14.38
C LEU A 95 2.36 -7.08 14.77
N GLU A 96 2.60 -6.48 15.93
CA GLU A 96 1.90 -5.27 16.39
C GLU A 96 2.18 -4.10 15.44
N LYS A 97 3.47 -3.82 15.17
CA LYS A 97 3.88 -2.77 14.24
C LYS A 97 3.37 -2.99 12.81
N GLU A 98 3.32 -4.24 12.33
CA GLU A 98 2.77 -4.56 11.01
C GLU A 98 1.25 -4.31 10.96
N ALA A 99 0.50 -4.58 12.04
CA ALA A 99 -0.93 -4.27 12.12
C ALA A 99 -1.19 -2.76 12.10
N ASP A 100 -0.42 -1.98 12.87
CA ASP A 100 -0.54 -0.52 12.90
C ASP A 100 -0.18 0.12 11.56
N ALA A 101 0.87 -0.36 10.91
CA ALA A 101 1.26 0.10 9.58
C ALA A 101 0.18 -0.22 8.53
N GLU A 102 -0.42 -1.41 8.59
CA GLU A 102 -1.51 -1.78 7.68
C GLU A 102 -2.74 -0.88 7.87
N ASN A 103 -3.11 -0.59 9.12
CA ASN A 103 -4.20 0.35 9.44
C ASN A 103 -3.92 1.75 8.89
N THR A 104 -2.69 2.25 9.07
CA THR A 104 -2.26 3.56 8.56
C THR A 104 -2.36 3.62 7.04
N LEU A 105 -1.84 2.61 6.34
CA LEU A 105 -1.89 2.52 4.88
C LEU A 105 -3.33 2.44 4.34
N GLN A 106 -4.25 1.79 5.05
CA GLN A 106 -5.66 1.76 4.67
C GLN A 106 -6.34 3.11 4.85
N ILE A 107 -6.06 3.82 5.94
CA ILE A 107 -6.59 5.17 6.20
C ILE A 107 -6.10 6.14 5.12
N ASP A 108 -4.81 6.09 4.79
CA ASP A 108 -4.22 6.99 3.79
C ASP A 108 -4.78 6.74 2.39
N LYS A 109 -4.99 5.47 2.02
CA LYS A 109 -5.68 5.13 0.77
C LYS A 109 -7.10 5.70 0.74
N LYS A 110 -7.87 5.59 1.83
CA LYS A 110 -9.22 6.13 1.91
C LYS A 110 -9.23 7.67 1.79
N LYS A 111 -8.25 8.35 2.38
CA LYS A 111 -8.09 9.81 2.24
C LYS A 111 -7.75 10.20 0.81
N GLU A 112 -6.84 9.47 0.15
CA GLU A 112 -6.47 9.69 -1.25
C GLU A 112 -7.67 9.53 -2.19
N ASP A 113 -8.45 8.46 -2.00
CA ASP A 113 -9.65 8.19 -2.80
C ASP A 113 -10.72 9.27 -2.59
N ASN A 114 -10.93 9.72 -1.34
CA ASN A 114 -11.84 10.82 -1.01
C ASN A 114 -11.38 12.14 -1.66
N ALA A 115 -10.09 12.48 -1.55
CA ALA A 115 -9.55 13.69 -2.16
C ALA A 115 -9.71 13.70 -3.69
N LYS A 116 -9.54 12.54 -4.35
CA LYS A 116 -9.80 12.38 -5.78
C LYS A 116 -11.28 12.59 -6.11
N ALA A 117 -12.18 12.00 -5.34
CA ALA A 117 -13.63 12.15 -5.54
C ALA A 117 -14.08 13.61 -5.38
N VAL A 118 -13.65 14.29 -4.31
CA VAL A 118 -13.92 15.72 -4.08
C VAL A 118 -13.31 16.57 -5.20
N GLY A 119 -12.09 16.25 -5.64
CA GLY A 119 -11.45 16.94 -6.77
C GLY A 119 -12.26 16.81 -8.06
N MET A 120 -12.79 15.62 -8.36
CA MET A 120 -13.67 15.41 -9.51
C MET A 120 -15.00 16.16 -9.37
N GLN A 121 -15.60 16.16 -8.19
CA GLN A 121 -16.84 16.90 -7.90
C GLN A 121 -16.64 18.41 -8.07
N ASN A 122 -15.56 18.98 -7.52
CA ASN A 122 -15.25 20.40 -7.64
C ASN A 122 -15.04 20.80 -9.11
N ARG A 123 -14.28 20.01 -9.88
CA ARG A 123 -14.09 20.24 -11.32
C ARG A 123 -15.41 20.21 -12.09
N ALA A 124 -16.32 19.29 -11.75
CA ALA A 124 -17.64 19.23 -12.36
C ALA A 124 -18.49 20.45 -12.01
N MET A 125 -18.51 20.88 -10.74
CA MET A 125 -19.23 22.08 -10.29
C MET A 125 -18.69 23.36 -10.94
N GLU A 126 -17.37 23.50 -11.06
CA GLU A 126 -16.74 24.62 -11.77
C GLU A 126 -17.15 24.65 -13.25
N SER A 127 -17.15 23.48 -13.91
CA SER A 127 -17.61 23.35 -15.29
C SER A 127 -19.07 23.78 -15.45
N MET A 128 -19.97 23.30 -14.59
CA MET A 128 -21.38 23.74 -14.61
C MET A 128 -21.52 25.24 -14.38
N ARG A 129 -20.80 25.80 -13.41
CA ARG A 129 -20.81 27.25 -13.14
C ARG A 129 -20.33 28.05 -14.34
N SER A 130 -19.33 27.55 -15.05
CA SER A 130 -18.84 28.20 -16.29
C SER A 130 -19.89 28.16 -17.41
N ILE A 131 -20.62 27.06 -17.56
CA ILE A 131 -21.72 26.92 -18.53
C ILE A 131 -22.88 27.86 -18.16
N GLN A 132 -23.25 27.92 -16.87
CA GLN A 132 -24.27 28.82 -16.35
C GLN A 132 -23.95 30.29 -16.69
N LYS A 133 -22.71 30.73 -16.40
CA LYS A 133 -22.25 32.10 -16.72
C LYS A 133 -22.31 32.41 -18.22
N ARG A 134 -21.98 31.44 -19.08
CA ARG A 134 -22.10 31.60 -20.54
C ARG A 134 -23.56 31.74 -20.98
N LYS A 135 -24.48 30.96 -20.39
CA LYS A 135 -25.92 31.07 -20.66
C LYS A 135 -26.53 32.37 -20.13
N GLU A 136 -26.11 32.85 -18.97
CA GLU A 136 -26.57 34.14 -18.41
C GLU A 136 -26.07 35.33 -19.23
N GLY A 137 -24.81 35.33 -19.71
CA GLY A 137 -24.29 36.36 -20.61
C GLY A 137 -24.92 36.36 -22.01
N ASP A 138 -25.55 35.25 -22.42
CA ASP A 138 -26.31 35.09 -23.66
C ASP A 138 -27.76 35.60 -23.49
N GLN A 139 -28.33 35.53 -22.29
CA GLN A 139 -29.69 36.03 -22.01
C GLN A 139 -29.81 37.56 -21.83
N VAL A 140 -28.70 38.29 -21.62
CA VAL A 140 -28.71 39.78 -21.57
C VAL A 140 -28.60 40.46 -22.94
N LYS A 141 -28.55 39.70 -24.04
CA LYS A 141 -28.44 40.27 -25.40
C LYS A 141 -29.63 40.01 -26.32
N ASP A 142 -30.67 39.36 -25.85
CA ASP A 142 -31.84 39.03 -26.66
C ASP A 142 -33.12 39.72 -26.13
N VAL A 143 -33.11 41.06 -26.07
CA VAL A 143 -34.32 41.88 -26.25
C VAL A 143 -34.07 42.85 -27.40
N GLU A 144 -33.73 42.29 -28.56
CA GLU A 144 -34.16 42.74 -29.89
C GLU A 144 -33.43 41.89 -30.93
N ASN A 145 -34.22 41.26 -31.80
CA ASN A 145 -33.80 40.50 -32.99
C ASN A 145 -33.52 39.00 -32.79
N ALA A 146 -34.60 38.21 -32.82
CA ALA A 146 -34.55 36.77 -32.97
C ALA A 146 -33.93 36.36 -34.32
N GLN A 147 -32.77 35.71 -34.29
CA GLN A 147 -32.34 34.81 -35.37
C GLN A 147 -31.95 33.44 -34.79
N PRO A 148 -32.31 32.33 -35.48
CA PRO A 148 -32.10 30.98 -34.95
C PRO A 148 -30.62 30.60 -34.96
N LYS A 149 -30.13 30.07 -33.83
CA LYS A 149 -28.74 29.63 -33.65
C LYS A 149 -28.46 28.35 -34.47
N PRO A 150 -27.28 28.22 -35.11
CA PRO A 150 -26.99 27.08 -35.97
C PRO A 150 -26.70 25.81 -35.16
N THR A 151 -27.38 24.73 -35.52
CA THR A 151 -27.19 23.37 -34.98
C THR A 151 -25.87 22.78 -35.48
N ILE A 152 -24.90 22.56 -34.60
CA ILE A 152 -23.66 21.85 -34.95
C ILE A 152 -23.97 20.35 -35.10
N THR A 153 -24.05 19.88 -36.34
CA THR A 153 -24.08 18.45 -36.70
C THR A 153 -22.66 17.89 -36.82
N ARG A 154 -22.36 16.80 -36.10
CA ARG A 154 -21.10 16.03 -36.23
C ARG A 154 -21.04 15.41 -37.63
N ARG A 155 -20.14 15.89 -38.49
CA ARG A 155 -19.76 15.18 -39.73
C ARG A 155 -18.78 14.06 -39.39
N SER A 156 -19.25 12.81 -39.48
CA SER A 156 -18.40 11.64 -39.63
C SER A 156 -17.79 11.64 -41.05
N GLY A 157 -16.55 12.08 -41.18
CA GLY A 157 -15.80 11.97 -42.44
C GLY A 157 -15.22 10.57 -42.63
N GLY A 158 -15.93 9.70 -43.34
CA GLY A 158 -15.39 8.46 -43.89
C GLY A 158 -14.34 8.77 -44.96
N ARG A 159 -13.14 8.23 -44.81
CA ARG A 159 -12.06 8.30 -45.82
C ARG A 159 -12.27 7.19 -46.84
N GLN A 160 -12.64 7.58 -48.05
CA GLN A 160 -12.71 6.73 -49.24
C GLN A 160 -11.30 6.68 -49.86
N TRP A 161 -10.74 5.47 -49.94
CA TRP A 161 -9.51 5.20 -50.69
C TRP A 161 -9.88 4.98 -52.16
N HIS A 162 -9.29 5.74 -53.07
CA HIS A 162 -9.31 5.41 -54.49
C HIS A 162 -7.88 5.15 -54.97
N ILE A 163 -7.70 3.87 -55.34
CA ILE A 163 -6.85 3.23 -56.37
C ILE A 163 -5.40 3.70 -56.47
#